data_AF-A0AAV4L8R2-F1
#
_entry.id   AF-A0AAV4L8R2-F1
#
_cell.length_a   1.000
_cell.length_b   1.000
_cell.length_c   1.000
_cell.angle_alpha   90.00
_cell.angle_beta   90.00
_cell.angle_gamma   90.00
#
_symmetry.space_group_name_H-M   'P 1'
#
loop_
_entity.id
_entity.type
_entity.pdbx_description
1 polymer ?
#
loop_
_entity_poly.entity_id
_entity_poly.type
_entity_poly.pdbx_seq_one_letter_code
_entity_poly.pdbx_strand_id
1 'polypeptide(L)'
;MAILTKSGRTALAVSLKAQPVHLAWGAGEATWETSHAANFVFDDNRISLPHAPVKNVVLTANATTFSSGEDYALDATTGLITRLNSDIPDIASLAYTIATPQESIQATTLLNEVGRRIVDEVSFCVGDPEGLLVTPTGRFSVTTEPTNQLYFHCTFDFADGSHETIRELGIFMGTEVSETCPPGQRYFVPSELTNPGILLVCENTVPLIRTEATREAFSFVVTV
;
A
#
# COMPACT_ATOMS: atom_id res chain seq x y z
N MET A 1 -25.20 -23.19 -6.91
CA MET A 1 -24.24 -22.14 -6.54
C MET A 1 -24.62 -20.88 -7.32
N ALA A 2 -24.93 -19.77 -6.65
CA ALA A 2 -25.26 -18.51 -7.31
C ALA A 2 -24.03 -17.61 -7.30
N ILE A 3 -23.68 -17.02 -8.46
CA ILE A 3 -22.62 -16.02 -8.60
C ILE A 3 -23.29 -14.66 -8.64
N LEU A 4 -22.75 -13.66 -7.94
CA LEU A 4 -23.30 -12.31 -7.98
C LEU A 4 -23.24 -11.78 -9.41
N THR A 5 -24.41 -11.47 -9.96
CA THR A 5 -24.53 -10.90 -11.31
C THR A 5 -23.91 -9.51 -11.35
N LYS A 6 -23.63 -9.00 -12.56
CA LYS A 6 -23.17 -7.62 -12.75
C LYS A 6 -24.11 -6.62 -12.05
N SER A 7 -25.43 -6.83 -12.12
CA SER A 7 -26.41 -6.01 -11.42
C SER A 7 -26.28 -6.04 -9.90
N GLY A 8 -25.96 -7.19 -9.30
CA GLY A 8 -25.68 -7.29 -7.87
C GLY A 8 -24.43 -6.51 -7.47
N ARG A 9 -23.35 -6.60 -8.25
CA ARG A 9 -22.12 -5.81 -8.01
C ARG A 9 -22.33 -4.31 -8.20
N THR A 10 -23.13 -3.91 -9.18
CA THR A 10 -23.56 -2.52 -9.34
C THR A 10 -24.34 -2.03 -8.11
N ALA A 11 -25.26 -2.84 -7.56
CA ALA A 11 -25.99 -2.46 -6.35
C ALA A 11 -25.08 -2.30 -5.12
N LEU A 12 -24.02 -3.12 -5.00
CA LEU A 12 -23.00 -2.95 -3.98
C LEU A 12 -22.23 -1.64 -4.18
N ALA A 13 -21.79 -1.32 -5.40
CA ALA A 13 -21.12 -0.06 -5.69
C ALA A 13 -22.00 1.16 -5.39
N VAL A 14 -23.31 1.10 -5.69
CA VAL A 14 -24.27 2.15 -5.30
C VAL A 14 -24.32 2.31 -3.78
N SER A 15 -24.37 1.21 -3.04
CA SER A 15 -24.42 1.23 -1.58
C SER A 15 -23.14 1.79 -0.97
N LEU A 16 -21.98 1.43 -1.52
CA LEU A 16 -20.68 1.95 -1.11
C LEU A 16 -20.58 3.46 -1.36
N LYS A 17 -20.93 3.93 -2.57
CA LYS A 17 -20.88 5.35 -2.92
C LYS A 17 -21.78 6.24 -2.04
N ALA A 18 -22.80 5.67 -1.39
CA ALA A 18 -23.70 6.40 -0.47
C ALA A 18 -23.14 6.55 0.96
N GLN A 19 -22.06 5.86 1.32
CA GLN A 19 -21.45 5.96 2.64
C GLN A 19 -20.53 7.17 2.75
N PRO A 20 -20.27 7.69 3.97
CA PRO A 20 -19.11 8.55 4.22
C PRO A 20 -17.83 7.85 3.79
N VAL A 21 -17.02 8.50 2.96
CA VAL A 21 -15.77 7.95 2.45
C VAL A 21 -14.60 8.83 2.84
N HIS A 22 -13.56 8.21 3.40
CA HIS A 22 -12.32 8.88 3.72
C HIS A 22 -11.15 8.15 3.07
N LEU A 23 -10.16 8.91 2.61
CA LEU A 23 -8.83 8.38 2.30
C LEU A 23 -7.94 8.63 3.52
N ALA A 24 -7.31 7.58 4.01
CA ALA A 24 -6.46 7.57 5.18
C ALA A 24 -5.00 7.34 4.80
N TRP A 25 -4.12 7.85 5.65
CA TRP A 25 -2.69 7.61 5.61
C TRP A 25 -2.24 6.84 6.84
N GLY A 26 -1.39 5.85 6.61
CA GLY A 26 -0.67 5.12 7.66
C GLY A 26 0.83 5.36 7.53
N ALA A 27 1.51 5.46 8.67
CA ALA A 27 2.96 5.57 8.69
C ALA A 27 3.63 4.23 8.34
N GLY A 28 2.89 3.12 8.37
CA GLY A 28 3.41 1.78 8.12
C GLY A 28 4.47 1.37 9.13
N GLU A 29 5.31 0.41 8.73
CA GLU A 29 6.52 0.06 9.48
C GLU A 29 7.72 0.89 9.01
N ALA A 30 8.43 1.50 9.97
CA ALA A 30 9.59 2.34 9.68
C ALA A 30 10.76 1.58 9.03
N THR A 31 10.80 0.25 9.18
CA THR A 31 11.84 -0.60 8.60
C THR A 31 11.66 -0.85 7.10
N TRP A 32 10.47 -0.63 6.53
CA TRP A 32 10.26 -0.80 5.11
C TRP A 32 11.15 0.16 4.31
N GLU A 33 11.73 -0.35 3.23
CA GLU A 33 12.62 0.38 2.33
C GLU A 33 13.96 0.81 2.96
N THR A 34 14.33 0.21 4.10
CA THR A 34 15.63 0.47 4.75
C THR A 34 16.68 -0.59 4.38
N SER A 35 17.92 -0.13 4.21
CA SER A 35 19.07 -0.97 3.87
C SER A 35 19.69 -1.63 5.10
N HIS A 36 20.07 -2.89 4.95
CA HIS A 36 20.65 -3.73 5.97
C HIS A 36 21.90 -4.42 5.41
N ALA A 37 22.92 -4.56 6.25
CA ALA A 37 24.10 -5.34 5.90
C ALA A 37 24.59 -6.12 7.12
N ALA A 38 24.82 -7.41 6.95
CA ALA A 38 25.33 -8.29 7.99
C ALA A 38 26.02 -9.53 7.40
N ASN A 39 26.85 -10.17 8.23
CA ASN A 39 27.41 -11.47 7.90
C ASN A 39 26.44 -12.58 8.30
N PHE A 40 26.30 -13.57 7.45
CA PHE A 40 25.46 -14.74 7.67
C PHE A 40 26.27 -16.01 7.44
N VAL A 41 25.83 -17.08 8.09
CA VAL A 41 26.39 -18.42 7.91
C VAL A 41 25.39 -19.25 7.12
N PHE A 42 25.87 -19.90 6.06
CA PHE A 42 25.10 -20.91 5.36
C PHE A 42 24.95 -22.14 6.26
N ASP A 43 23.72 -22.44 6.66
CA ASP A 43 23.35 -23.68 7.33
C ASP A 43 22.63 -24.57 6.32
N ASP A 44 23.15 -25.77 6.06
CA ASP A 44 22.67 -26.67 5.00
C ASP A 44 22.49 -25.96 3.64
N ASN A 45 23.50 -25.20 3.22
CA ASN A 45 23.49 -24.39 1.99
C ASN A 45 22.37 -23.34 1.92
N ARG A 46 21.80 -22.94 3.06
CA ARG A 46 20.74 -21.92 3.14
C ARG A 46 21.07 -20.81 4.13
N ILE A 47 20.55 -19.63 3.83
CA ILE A 47 20.49 -18.50 4.76
C ILE A 47 19.04 -18.03 4.81
N SER A 48 18.46 -17.97 6.01
CA SER A 48 17.17 -17.32 6.23
C SER A 48 17.42 -15.90 6.74
N LEU A 49 17.06 -14.89 5.95
CA LEU A 49 17.16 -13.51 6.39
C LEU A 49 16.13 -13.23 7.49
N PRO A 50 16.47 -12.36 8.47
CA PRO A 50 15.55 -12.00 9.55
C PRO A 50 14.37 -11.14 9.07
N HIS A 51 14.45 -10.60 7.85
CA HIS A 51 13.44 -9.73 7.27
C HIS A 51 12.94 -10.31 5.94
N ALA A 52 11.65 -10.12 5.68
CA ALA A 52 10.99 -10.49 4.44
C ALA A 52 9.72 -9.61 4.25
N PRO A 53 9.35 -9.23 3.01
CA PRO A 53 10.10 -9.48 1.79
C PRO A 53 11.35 -8.58 1.67
N VAL A 54 12.27 -8.95 0.77
CA VAL A 54 13.54 -8.22 0.54
C VAL A 54 13.77 -7.94 -0.93
N LYS A 55 14.61 -6.94 -1.23
CA LYS A 55 15.08 -6.61 -2.58
C LYS A 55 16.52 -6.12 -2.55
N ASN A 56 17.11 -5.93 -3.73
CA ASN A 56 18.49 -5.45 -3.90
C ASN A 56 19.52 -6.27 -3.10
N VAL A 57 19.33 -7.59 -3.06
CA VAL A 57 20.23 -8.50 -2.33
C VAL A 57 21.56 -8.59 -3.07
N VAL A 58 22.64 -8.31 -2.37
CA VAL A 58 24.02 -8.42 -2.83
C VAL A 58 24.75 -9.32 -1.86
N LEU A 59 25.24 -10.45 -2.36
CA LEU A 59 26.04 -11.40 -1.60
C LEU A 59 27.52 -11.22 -1.98
N THR A 60 28.37 -11.00 -0.97
CA THR A 60 29.81 -10.90 -1.15
C THR A 60 30.56 -11.81 -0.17
N ALA A 61 31.66 -12.40 -0.63
CA ALA A 61 32.60 -13.13 0.23
C ALA A 61 34.00 -13.06 -0.38
N ASN A 62 35.03 -12.92 0.45
CA ASN A 62 36.42 -12.81 0.01
C ASN A 62 36.65 -11.74 -1.08
N ALA A 63 35.94 -10.61 -1.00
CA ALA A 63 35.92 -9.53 -1.99
C ALA A 63 35.34 -9.89 -3.38
N THR A 64 34.74 -11.07 -3.54
CA THR A 64 33.97 -11.47 -4.72
C THR A 64 32.48 -11.21 -4.49
N THR A 65 31.80 -10.65 -5.49
CA THR A 65 30.34 -10.52 -5.52
C THR A 65 29.74 -11.66 -6.32
N PHE A 66 28.72 -12.30 -5.77
CA PHE A 66 28.03 -13.44 -6.37
C PHE A 66 26.70 -13.01 -6.99
N SER A 67 26.31 -13.70 -8.05
CA SER A 67 25.14 -13.38 -8.87
C SER A 67 23.94 -14.26 -8.49
N SER A 68 22.80 -13.63 -8.24
CA SER A 68 21.52 -14.34 -8.06
C SER A 68 21.12 -15.05 -9.35
N GLY A 69 20.62 -16.28 -9.24
CA GLY A 69 20.23 -17.17 -10.34
C GLY A 69 21.35 -18.09 -10.83
N GLU A 70 22.61 -17.69 -10.66
CA GLU A 70 23.78 -18.47 -11.06
C GLU A 70 24.48 -19.09 -9.83
N ASP A 71 24.91 -18.25 -8.89
CA ASP A 71 25.66 -18.67 -7.70
C ASP A 71 24.73 -19.01 -6.52
N TYR A 72 23.58 -18.34 -6.42
CA TYR A 72 22.58 -18.59 -5.40
C TYR A 72 21.17 -18.28 -5.92
N ALA A 73 20.16 -18.97 -5.40
CA ALA A 73 18.76 -18.65 -5.60
C ALA A 73 18.26 -17.78 -4.43
N LEU A 74 17.47 -16.76 -4.74
CA LEU A 74 16.78 -15.91 -3.77
C LEU A 74 15.27 -16.10 -3.89
N ASP A 75 14.64 -16.50 -2.80
CA ASP A 75 13.21 -16.28 -2.60
C ASP A 75 13.03 -14.96 -1.83
N ALA A 76 12.77 -13.89 -2.60
CA ALA A 76 12.60 -12.55 -2.07
C ALA A 76 11.39 -12.40 -1.14
N THR A 77 10.40 -13.29 -1.27
CA THR A 77 9.15 -13.24 -0.48
C THR A 77 9.38 -13.79 0.91
N THR A 78 10.14 -14.89 1.02
CA THR A 78 10.43 -15.53 2.31
C THR A 78 11.77 -15.08 2.91
N GLY A 79 12.59 -14.37 2.14
CA GLY A 79 13.95 -13.98 2.54
C GLY A 79 14.93 -15.16 2.56
N LEU A 80 14.61 -16.26 1.87
CA LEU A 80 15.44 -17.46 1.83
C LEU A 80 16.45 -17.37 0.69
N ILE A 81 17.72 -17.59 1.02
CA ILE A 81 18.81 -17.70 0.05
C ILE A 81 19.30 -19.14 0.06
N THR A 82 19.41 -19.75 -1.12
CA THR A 82 19.93 -21.11 -1.31
C THR A 82 21.13 -21.08 -2.22
N ARG A 83 22.27 -21.61 -1.76
CA ARG A 83 23.50 -21.71 -2.57
C ARG A 83 23.28 -22.66 -3.76
N LEU A 84 23.74 -22.28 -4.96
CA LEU A 84 23.62 -23.08 -6.19
C LEU A 84 25.01 -23.48 -6.69
N ASN A 85 25.47 -24.71 -6.40
CA ASN A 85 26.71 -25.29 -6.96
C ASN A 85 27.90 -24.32 -7.11
N SER A 86 28.06 -23.40 -6.15
CA SER A 86 28.98 -22.27 -6.21
C SER A 86 30.07 -22.43 -5.15
N ASP A 87 31.26 -21.86 -5.38
CA ASP A 87 32.34 -21.78 -4.39
C ASP A 87 32.11 -20.68 -3.31
N ILE A 88 30.86 -20.31 -3.06
CA ILE A 88 30.51 -19.36 -1.98
C ILE A 88 30.96 -19.99 -0.64
N PRO A 89 31.79 -19.30 0.16
CA PRO A 89 32.18 -19.76 1.49
C PRO A 89 30.99 -19.88 2.46
N ASP A 90 31.16 -20.64 3.54
CA ASP A 90 30.13 -20.83 4.58
C ASP A 90 29.76 -19.56 5.32
N ILE A 91 30.66 -18.57 5.34
CA ILE A 91 30.37 -17.23 5.86
C ILE A 91 30.38 -16.25 4.69
N ALA A 92 29.28 -15.51 4.52
CA ALA A 92 29.15 -14.48 3.49
C ALA A 92 28.57 -13.19 4.08
N SER A 93 28.97 -12.06 3.51
CA SER A 93 28.37 -10.75 3.79
C SER A 93 27.20 -10.54 2.85
N LEU A 94 26.07 -10.13 3.40
CA LEU A 94 24.87 -9.77 2.63
C LEU A 94 24.51 -8.33 2.90
N ALA A 95 24.28 -7.58 1.82
CA ALA A 95 23.61 -6.29 1.84
C ALA A 95 22.26 -6.43 1.13
N TYR A 96 21.19 -5.93 1.72
CA TYR A 96 19.85 -6.02 1.14
C TYR A 96 18.97 -4.86 1.64
N THR A 97 17.84 -4.63 0.99
CA THR A 97 16.81 -3.68 1.41
C THR A 97 15.56 -4.45 1.79
N ILE A 98 14.92 -4.10 2.90
CA ILE A 98 13.58 -4.61 3.22
C ILE A 98 12.60 -4.01 2.22
N ALA A 99 11.88 -4.84 1.46
CA ALA A 99 10.93 -4.36 0.49
C ALA A 99 9.61 -3.98 1.17
N THR A 100 8.88 -3.02 0.61
CA THR A 100 7.47 -2.81 0.93
C THR A 100 6.70 -4.13 0.76
N PRO A 101 6.02 -4.63 1.81
CA PRO A 101 5.29 -5.89 1.74
C PRO A 101 4.01 -5.74 0.93
N GLN A 102 3.57 -6.85 0.34
CA GLN A 102 2.24 -6.93 -0.24
C GLN A 102 1.17 -6.71 0.83
N GLU A 103 0.07 -6.08 0.44
CA GLU A 103 -1.04 -5.77 1.30
C GLU A 103 -1.73 -7.03 1.82
N SER A 104 -2.04 -7.03 3.12
CA SER A 104 -2.76 -8.14 3.74
C SER A 104 -4.25 -8.05 3.41
N ILE A 105 -4.81 -9.13 2.85
CA ILE A 105 -6.27 -9.26 2.64
C ILE A 105 -7.06 -9.38 3.96
N GLN A 106 -6.37 -9.54 5.09
CA GLN A 106 -6.97 -9.58 6.43
C GLN A 106 -6.86 -8.23 7.14
N ALA A 107 -6.24 -7.21 6.53
CA ALA A 107 -6.12 -5.89 7.12
C ALA A 107 -7.51 -5.29 7.35
N THR A 108 -7.76 -4.84 8.58
CA THR A 108 -8.98 -4.10 8.95
C THR A 108 -8.70 -2.64 9.32
N THR A 109 -7.42 -2.29 9.48
CA THR A 109 -6.91 -0.96 9.82
C THR A 109 -5.57 -0.74 9.12
N LEU A 110 -5.10 0.51 9.10
CA LEU A 110 -3.72 0.83 8.72
C LEU A 110 -2.78 0.63 9.92
N LEU A 111 -1.51 0.36 9.67
CA LEU A 111 -0.44 0.38 10.65
C LEU A 111 -0.08 1.83 10.97
N ASN A 112 -0.18 2.18 12.26
CA ASN A 112 0.12 3.52 12.77
C ASN A 112 -0.60 4.60 11.94
N GLU A 113 -1.94 4.53 11.91
CA GLU A 113 -2.76 5.51 11.19
C GLU A 113 -2.42 6.93 11.62
N VAL A 114 -2.10 7.78 10.65
CA VAL A 114 -1.74 9.20 10.84
C VAL A 114 -3.01 10.05 10.87
N GLY A 115 -3.91 9.80 9.92
CA GLY A 115 -5.18 10.49 9.82
C GLY A 115 -5.83 10.27 8.47
N ARG A 116 -7.05 10.79 8.32
CA ARG A 116 -7.90 10.55 7.15
C ARG A 116 -8.65 11.79 6.71
N ARG A 117 -8.76 11.97 5.40
CA ARG A 117 -9.44 13.09 4.77
C ARG A 117 -10.72 12.64 4.08
N ILE A 118 -11.77 13.44 4.18
CA ILE A 118 -12.98 13.28 3.36
C ILE A 118 -12.57 13.35 1.89
N VAL A 119 -12.89 12.33 1.11
CA VAL A 119 -12.59 12.30 -0.32
C VAL A 119 -13.23 13.48 -1.06
N ASP A 120 -12.55 14.01 -2.07
CA ASP A 120 -13.06 15.12 -2.87
C ASP A 120 -14.10 14.67 -3.89
N GLU A 121 -13.94 13.45 -4.42
CA GLU A 121 -14.84 12.88 -5.40
C GLU A 121 -15.01 11.37 -5.21
N VAL A 122 -16.25 10.91 -5.33
CA VAL A 122 -16.59 9.50 -5.57
C VAL A 122 -17.53 9.44 -6.75
N SER A 123 -17.17 8.75 -7.82
CA SER A 123 -17.93 8.72 -9.07
C SER A 123 -18.02 7.31 -9.64
N PHE A 124 -19.11 6.98 -10.34
CA PHE A 124 -19.12 5.77 -11.16
C PHE A 124 -18.23 5.98 -12.37
N CYS A 125 -17.56 4.93 -12.82
CA CYS A 125 -16.77 4.96 -14.03
C CYS A 125 -16.91 3.69 -14.86
N VAL A 126 -16.41 3.74 -16.10
CA VAL A 126 -16.32 2.59 -17.00
C VAL A 126 -14.98 2.65 -17.73
N GLY A 127 -14.42 1.47 -18.02
CA GLY A 127 -13.20 1.37 -18.82
C GLY A 127 -13.39 2.03 -20.19
N ASP A 128 -12.47 2.92 -20.52
CA ASP A 128 -12.49 3.73 -21.73
C ASP A 128 -11.03 4.01 -22.16
N PRO A 129 -10.56 3.46 -23.29
CA PRO A 129 -9.19 3.71 -23.78
C PRO A 129 -8.84 5.18 -23.99
N GLU A 130 -9.83 6.05 -24.23
CA GLU A 130 -9.65 7.49 -24.41
C GLU A 130 -10.03 8.29 -23.16
N GLY A 131 -10.36 7.60 -22.07
CA GLY A 131 -10.82 8.20 -20.82
C GLY A 131 -9.78 9.12 -20.18
N LEU A 132 -10.26 10.13 -19.46
CA LEU A 132 -9.42 11.12 -18.78
C LEU A 132 -8.90 10.62 -17.42
N LEU A 133 -9.59 9.66 -16.80
CA LEU A 133 -9.13 9.06 -15.57
C LEU A 133 -8.05 8.03 -15.91
N VAL A 134 -6.82 8.25 -15.47
CA VAL A 134 -5.69 7.37 -15.73
C VAL A 134 -5.29 6.67 -14.45
N THR A 135 -5.22 5.34 -14.52
CA THR A 135 -4.66 4.48 -13.45
C THR A 135 -3.57 3.59 -14.06
N PRO A 136 -2.70 2.96 -13.25
CA PRO A 136 -1.75 1.97 -13.75
C PRO A 136 -2.41 0.81 -14.52
N THR A 137 -3.67 0.47 -14.19
CA THR A 137 -4.41 -0.65 -14.77
C THR A 137 -5.21 -0.29 -16.03
N GLY A 138 -5.29 0.99 -16.40
CA GLY A 138 -6.05 1.41 -17.57
C GLY A 138 -6.67 2.80 -17.42
N ARG A 139 -7.48 3.15 -18.42
CA ARG A 139 -8.14 4.45 -18.54
C ARG A 139 -9.66 4.29 -18.38
N PHE A 140 -10.28 5.29 -17.78
CA PHE A 140 -11.71 5.27 -17.45
C PHE A 140 -12.36 6.63 -17.73
N SER A 141 -13.66 6.59 -17.98
CA SER A 141 -14.52 7.77 -18.09
C SER A 141 -15.57 7.75 -16.99
N VAL A 142 -15.79 8.91 -16.36
CA VAL A 142 -16.86 9.10 -15.38
C VAL A 142 -18.21 8.92 -16.07
N THR A 143 -19.17 8.30 -15.38
CA THR A 143 -20.54 8.14 -15.85
C THR A 143 -21.54 8.41 -14.72
N THR A 144 -22.73 8.87 -15.08
CA THR A 144 -23.86 9.00 -14.15
C THR A 144 -24.62 7.68 -13.98
N GLU A 145 -24.49 6.76 -14.94
CA GLU A 145 -25.13 5.45 -14.88
C GLU A 145 -24.39 4.54 -13.88
N PRO A 146 -25.09 3.91 -12.93
CA PRO A 146 -24.47 3.02 -11.97
C PRO A 146 -23.68 1.88 -12.62
N THR A 147 -22.41 1.75 -12.26
CA THR A 147 -21.54 0.64 -12.66
C THR A 147 -21.02 -0.11 -11.43
N ASN A 148 -20.31 -1.20 -11.65
CA ASN A 148 -19.60 -1.89 -10.58
C ASN A 148 -18.18 -1.35 -10.35
N GLN A 149 -17.89 -0.14 -10.85
CA GLN A 149 -16.58 0.49 -10.71
C GLN A 149 -16.75 1.88 -10.09
N LEU A 150 -15.98 2.14 -9.04
CA LEU A 150 -15.97 3.41 -8.34
C LEU A 150 -14.61 4.07 -8.48
N TYR A 151 -14.62 5.30 -8.96
CA TYR A 151 -13.50 6.21 -8.93
C TYR A 151 -13.52 6.99 -7.61
N PHE A 152 -12.36 7.10 -6.97
CA PHE A 152 -12.14 7.90 -5.77
C PHE A 152 -11.02 8.89 -6.06
N HIS A 153 -11.22 10.14 -5.67
CA HIS A 153 -10.19 11.17 -5.71
C HIS A 153 -10.12 11.91 -4.39
N CYS A 154 -8.90 12.12 -3.90
CA CYS A 154 -8.68 12.91 -2.69
C CYS A 154 -7.36 13.64 -2.81
N THR A 155 -7.39 14.94 -2.53
CA THR A 155 -6.23 15.79 -2.40
C THR A 155 -6.07 16.21 -0.95
N PHE A 156 -5.02 15.72 -0.32
CA PHE A 156 -4.62 16.16 1.01
C PHE A 156 -4.08 17.58 0.96
N ASP A 157 -4.45 18.38 1.95
CA ASP A 157 -4.03 19.79 2.04
C ASP A 157 -2.60 19.90 2.58
N PHE A 158 -2.04 21.11 2.53
CA PHE A 158 -0.64 21.36 2.90
C PHE A 158 -0.30 20.86 4.31
N ALA A 159 -1.15 21.15 5.30
CA ALA A 159 -0.92 20.76 6.69
C ALA A 159 -1.31 19.31 7.01
N ASP A 160 -2.07 18.65 6.14
CA ASP A 160 -2.51 17.27 6.38
C ASP A 160 -1.28 16.36 6.43
N GLY A 161 -1.15 15.62 7.54
CA GLY A 161 -0.02 14.72 7.80
C GLY A 161 1.35 15.39 7.70
N SER A 162 1.46 16.71 7.95
CA SER A 162 2.73 17.43 7.85
C SER A 162 3.83 16.76 8.70
N HIS A 163 5.04 16.65 8.14
CA HIS A 163 6.22 16.00 8.74
C HIS A 163 6.15 14.47 8.92
N GLU A 164 5.05 13.84 8.50
CA GLU A 164 4.91 12.40 8.56
C GLU A 164 5.55 11.71 7.35
N THR A 165 5.99 10.47 7.56
CA THR A 165 6.41 9.58 6.46
C THR A 165 5.32 8.56 6.22
N ILE A 166 4.59 8.73 5.12
CA ILE A 166 3.45 7.88 4.78
C ILE A 166 3.94 6.65 4.01
N ARG A 167 3.43 5.48 4.40
CA ARG A 167 3.75 4.19 3.78
C ARG A 167 2.52 3.35 3.47
N GLU A 168 1.35 3.79 3.91
CA GLU A 168 0.09 3.12 3.61
C GLU A 168 -0.98 4.13 3.22
N LEU A 169 -1.81 3.73 2.26
CA LEU A 169 -3.02 4.43 1.83
C LEU A 169 -4.22 3.52 2.12
N GLY A 170 -5.29 4.09 2.66
CA GLY A 170 -6.50 3.33 3.00
C GLY A 170 -7.80 4.01 2.59
N ILE A 171 -8.68 3.35 1.85
CA ILE A 171 -10.06 3.86 1.64
C ILE A 171 -10.95 3.28 2.73
N PHE A 172 -11.50 4.15 3.58
CA PHE A 172 -12.44 3.80 4.63
C PHE A 172 -13.86 4.22 4.27
N MET A 173 -14.82 3.34 4.55
CA MET A 173 -16.24 3.55 4.29
C MET A 173 -17.02 3.52 5.61
N GLY A 174 -17.99 4.40 5.77
CA GLY A 174 -18.85 4.43 6.96
C GLY A 174 -18.15 4.94 8.22
N THR A 175 -17.11 5.76 8.07
CA THR A 175 -16.46 6.43 9.20
C THR A 175 -17.41 7.45 9.85
N GLU A 176 -17.44 7.47 11.19
CA GLU A 176 -18.12 8.49 11.98
C GLU A 176 -17.08 9.32 12.76
N VAL A 177 -17.23 10.63 12.69
CA VAL A 177 -16.35 11.60 13.35
C VAL A 177 -17.03 12.15 14.59
N SER A 178 -16.24 12.53 15.59
CA SER A 178 -16.74 13.14 16.82
C SER A 178 -17.51 14.43 16.53
N GLU A 179 -18.64 14.63 17.21
CA GLU A 179 -19.42 15.87 17.16
C GLU A 179 -18.65 17.08 17.72
N THR A 180 -17.54 16.84 18.44
CA THR A 180 -16.67 17.90 18.96
C THR A 180 -15.73 18.48 17.90
N CYS A 181 -15.60 17.84 16.73
CA CYS A 181 -14.73 18.33 15.67
C CYS A 181 -15.23 19.68 15.12
N PRO A 182 -14.33 20.66 14.91
CA PRO A 182 -14.65 21.92 14.27
C PRO A 182 -15.47 21.79 12.98
N PRO A 183 -16.52 22.63 12.79
CA PRO A 183 -17.26 22.68 11.54
C PRO A 183 -16.35 22.99 10.34
N GLY A 184 -16.51 22.23 9.27
CA GLY A 184 -15.72 22.40 8.04
C GLY A 184 -14.35 21.72 8.05
N GLN A 185 -13.96 21.09 9.15
CA GLN A 185 -12.79 20.20 9.17
C GLN A 185 -13.01 19.04 8.19
N ARG A 186 -11.96 18.74 7.42
CA ARG A 186 -11.99 17.65 6.43
C ARG A 186 -10.94 16.57 6.66
N TYR A 187 -9.93 16.84 7.48
CA TYR A 187 -8.88 15.91 7.86
C TYR A 187 -9.00 15.61 9.36
N PHE A 188 -8.99 14.32 9.71
CA PHE A 188 -9.24 13.85 11.06
C PHE A 188 -8.13 12.91 11.50
N VAL A 189 -7.64 13.07 12.72
CA VAL A 189 -6.71 12.12 13.36
C VAL A 189 -7.50 10.95 13.98
N PRO A 190 -6.88 9.79 14.25
CA PRO A 190 -7.60 8.63 14.77
C PRO A 190 -8.40 8.88 16.05
N SER A 191 -7.92 9.77 16.93
CA SER A 191 -8.61 10.12 18.17
C SER A 191 -9.89 10.95 17.98
N GLU A 192 -10.11 11.50 16.79
CA GLU A 192 -11.31 12.27 16.42
C GLU A 192 -12.41 11.38 15.83
N LEU A 193 -12.17 10.08 15.71
CA LEU A 193 -13.12 9.12 15.13
C LEU A 193 -13.88 8.40 16.25
N THR A 194 -15.20 8.37 16.15
CA THR A 194 -16.05 7.57 17.06
C THR A 194 -16.28 6.17 16.51
N ASN A 195 -16.28 6.03 15.18
CA ASN A 195 -16.33 4.76 14.48
C ASN A 195 -15.35 4.80 13.30
N PRO A 196 -14.33 3.92 13.26
CA PRO A 196 -13.37 3.90 12.16
C PRO A 196 -14.01 3.47 10.82
N GLY A 197 -15.16 2.80 10.85
CA GLY A 197 -15.78 2.23 9.65
C GLY A 197 -15.06 0.99 9.15
N ILE A 198 -15.16 0.72 7.85
CA ILE A 198 -14.60 -0.46 7.19
C ILE A 198 -13.49 -0.04 6.23
N LEU A 199 -12.32 -0.68 6.35
CA LEU A 199 -11.24 -0.58 5.38
C LEU A 199 -11.63 -1.35 4.10
N LEU A 200 -11.84 -0.63 3.01
CA LEU A 200 -12.20 -1.20 1.70
C LEU A 200 -10.97 -1.50 0.83
N VAL A 201 -9.99 -0.61 0.87
CA VAL A 201 -8.72 -0.72 0.11
C VAL A 201 -7.59 -0.40 1.06
N CYS A 202 -6.54 -1.21 1.02
CA CYS A 202 -5.24 -0.92 1.60
C CYS A 202 -4.23 -0.97 0.45
N GLU A 203 -3.30 -0.03 0.41
CA GLU A 203 -2.16 -0.03 -0.51
C GLU A 203 -0.90 0.33 0.30
N ASN A 204 0.12 -0.52 0.21
CA ASN A 204 1.42 -0.26 0.82
C ASN A 204 2.32 0.39 -0.23
N THR A 205 2.97 1.49 0.14
CA THR A 205 3.78 2.29 -0.78
C THR A 205 5.21 2.47 -0.26
N VAL A 206 6.09 2.91 -1.17
CA VAL A 206 7.40 3.44 -0.79
C VAL A 206 7.22 4.73 0.02
N PRO A 207 8.15 5.09 0.91
CA PRO A 207 7.96 6.22 1.81
C PRO A 207 7.69 7.53 1.05
N LEU A 208 6.55 8.14 1.37
CA LEU A 208 6.15 9.46 0.93
C LEU A 208 6.34 10.44 2.09
N ILE A 209 7.29 11.36 1.94
CA ILE A 209 7.60 12.36 2.97
C ILE A 209 6.68 13.57 2.80
N ARG A 210 5.89 13.87 3.83
CA ARG A 210 4.97 15.01 3.83
C ARG A 210 5.64 16.29 4.27
N THR A 211 5.31 17.36 3.56
CA THR A 211 5.74 18.73 3.87
C THR A 211 4.59 19.70 3.60
N GLU A 212 4.61 20.86 4.26
CA GLU A 212 3.60 21.91 4.08
C GLU A 212 3.77 22.69 2.77
N ALA A 213 4.74 22.31 1.93
CA ALA A 213 4.98 22.95 0.64
C ALA A 213 4.15 22.33 -0.50
N THR A 214 3.66 21.10 -0.33
CA THR A 214 2.95 20.36 -1.38
C THR A 214 1.62 19.80 -0.89
N ARG A 215 0.68 19.72 -1.84
CA ARG A 215 -0.56 18.95 -1.73
C ARG A 215 -0.38 17.66 -2.52
N GLU A 216 -0.80 16.55 -1.95
CA GLU A 216 -0.71 15.23 -2.58
C GLU A 216 -2.10 14.77 -2.98
N ALA A 217 -2.24 14.36 -4.23
CA ALA A 217 -3.51 13.90 -4.79
C ALA A 217 -3.41 12.42 -5.15
N PHE A 218 -4.42 11.66 -4.73
CA PHE A 218 -4.52 10.22 -5.02
C PHE A 218 -5.82 9.92 -5.74
N SER A 219 -5.73 8.98 -6.67
CA SER A 219 -6.83 8.54 -7.51
C SER A 219 -6.85 7.03 -7.58
N PHE A 220 -7.99 6.44 -7.23
CA PHE A 220 -8.19 4.98 -7.24
C PHE A 220 -9.40 4.63 -8.09
N VAL A 221 -9.34 3.47 -8.75
CA VAL A 221 -10.52 2.83 -9.33
C VAL A 221 -10.67 1.46 -8.68
N VAL A 222 -11.80 1.26 -7.99
CA VAL A 222 -12.14 0.00 -7.33
C VAL A 222 -13.24 -0.70 -8.12
N THR A 223 -13.02 -1.96 -8.46
CA THR A 223 -14.06 -2.82 -9.05
C THR A 223 -14.68 -3.69 -7.97
N VAL A 224 -16.00 -3.62 -7.85
CA VAL A 224 -16.83 -4.36 -6.90
C VAL A 224 -17.55 -5.51 -7.62
#